data_AF-A0A3A6WBV3-F1
#
_entry.id   AF-A0A3A6WBV3-F1
#
_cell.length_a   1.000
_cell.length_b   1.000
_cell.length_c   1.000
_cell.angle_alpha   90.00
_cell.angle_beta   90.00
_cell.angle_gamma   90.00
#
_symmetry.space_group_name_H-M   'P 1'
#
loop_
_entity.id
_entity.type
_entity.pdbx_description
1 polymer ?
#
loop_
_entity_poly.entity_id
_entity_poly.type
_entity_poly.pdbx_seq_one_letter_code
_entity_poly.pdbx_strand_id
1 'polypeptide(L)'
;MSKYSEFIKSVKESQLTKFFGEVKHTSNKYFKFNHVISDDEIIIVTNNVKFVKGNPVLVIDNNKVVYLKDWNVAEVRNYNKDLYAYAVKLNRKYWKEYTFKSDFDDMCFEQADTFDSLKAIAEMQNDTEIALGWGK
;
A
#
# COMPACT_ATOMS: atom_id res chain seq x y z
N MET A 1 -23.48 -24.73 -4.91
CA MET A 1 -22.82 -23.80 -3.98
C MET A 1 -23.86 -22.79 -3.49
N SER A 2 -23.77 -22.32 -2.24
CA SER A 2 -24.78 -21.41 -1.66
C SER A 2 -24.67 -20.00 -2.25
N LYS A 3 -25.81 -19.37 -2.60
CA LYS A 3 -25.90 -17.97 -3.08
C LYS A 3 -25.15 -16.97 -2.19
N TYR A 4 -25.07 -17.26 -0.89
CA TYR A 4 -24.34 -16.43 0.07
C TYR A 4 -22.83 -16.46 -0.16
N SER A 5 -22.26 -17.63 -0.47
CA SER A 5 -20.81 -17.75 -0.73
C SER A 5 -20.38 -17.00 -2.00
N GLU A 6 -21.23 -16.97 -3.02
CA GLU A 6 -21.00 -16.24 -4.27
C GLU A 6 -21.09 -14.73 -4.04
N PHE A 7 -22.06 -14.28 -3.23
CA PHE A 7 -22.18 -12.88 -2.84
C PHE A 7 -20.96 -12.38 -2.04
N ILE A 8 -20.46 -13.15 -1.08
CA ILE A 8 -19.27 -12.76 -0.31
C ILE A 8 -18.03 -12.67 -1.22
N LYS A 9 -17.90 -13.57 -2.21
CA LYS A 9 -16.81 -13.51 -3.19
C LYS A 9 -16.91 -12.24 -4.04
N SER A 10 -18.08 -11.91 -4.57
CA SER A 10 -18.25 -10.73 -5.42
C SER A 10 -18.01 -9.42 -4.66
N VAL A 11 -18.40 -9.34 -3.38
CA VAL A 11 -18.08 -8.18 -2.53
C VAL A 11 -16.58 -8.03 -2.33
N LYS A 12 -15.86 -9.13 -2.06
CA LYS A 12 -14.39 -9.12 -1.90
C LYS A 12 -13.68 -8.72 -3.18
N GLU A 13 -14.09 -9.26 -4.33
CA GLU A 13 -13.56 -8.89 -5.64
C GLU A 13 -13.81 -7.40 -5.93
N SER A 14 -15.02 -6.89 -5.65
CA SER A 14 -15.33 -5.47 -5.82
C SER A 14 -14.44 -4.57 -4.94
N GLN A 15 -14.17 -4.96 -3.69
CA GLN A 15 -13.27 -4.21 -2.81
C GLN A 15 -11.82 -4.24 -3.31
N LEU A 16 -11.35 -5.40 -3.76
CA LEU A 16 -10.04 -5.57 -4.40
C LEU A 16 -9.90 -4.62 -5.59
N THR A 17 -10.83 -4.68 -6.53
CA THR A 17 -10.78 -3.87 -7.74
C THR A 17 -10.88 -2.37 -7.46
N LYS A 18 -11.65 -1.96 -6.44
CA LYS A 18 -11.73 -0.54 -6.05
C LYS A 18 -10.39 0.01 -5.56
N PHE A 19 -9.60 -0.79 -4.85
CA PHE A 19 -8.32 -0.35 -4.32
C PHE A 19 -7.19 -0.51 -5.34
N PHE A 20 -7.03 -1.72 -5.86
CA PHE A 20 -5.89 -2.13 -6.69
C PHE A 20 -6.13 -1.98 -8.21
N GLY A 21 -7.36 -1.68 -8.64
CA GLY A 21 -7.71 -1.70 -10.05
C GLY A 21 -7.77 -3.11 -10.61
N GLU A 22 -7.25 -3.31 -11.81
CA GLU A 22 -7.17 -4.63 -12.41
C GLU A 22 -6.15 -5.52 -11.67
N VAL A 23 -6.61 -6.69 -11.23
CA VAL A 23 -5.78 -7.67 -10.51
C VAL A 23 -5.69 -8.98 -11.29
N LYS A 24 -4.50 -9.58 -11.30
CA LYS A 24 -4.26 -10.91 -11.88
C LYS A 24 -4.06 -11.92 -10.76
N HIS A 25 -5.06 -12.78 -10.57
CA HIS A 25 -4.97 -13.86 -9.60
C HIS A 25 -3.95 -14.90 -10.04
N THR A 26 -3.05 -15.24 -9.13
CA THR A 26 -2.09 -16.34 -9.25
C THR A 26 -2.58 -17.57 -8.48
N SER A 27 -3.43 -17.36 -7.47
CA SER A 27 -4.15 -18.40 -6.74
C SER A 27 -5.45 -17.84 -6.13
N ASN A 28 -6.18 -18.67 -5.39
CA ASN A 28 -7.38 -18.26 -4.65
C ASN A 28 -7.11 -17.19 -3.58
N LYS A 29 -5.86 -17.05 -3.13
CA LYS A 29 -5.47 -16.14 -2.04
C LYS A 29 -4.60 -14.99 -2.54
N TYR A 30 -3.75 -15.28 -3.52
CA TYR A 30 -2.71 -14.39 -3.98
C TYR A 30 -3.03 -13.81 -5.36
N PHE A 31 -2.60 -12.56 -5.56
CA PHE A 31 -2.77 -11.83 -6.80
C PHE A 31 -1.59 -10.88 -7.02
N LYS A 32 -1.44 -10.45 -8.27
CA LYS A 32 -0.57 -9.35 -8.70
C LYS A 32 -1.43 -8.21 -9.23
N PHE A 33 -0.89 -7.01 -9.27
CA PHE A 33 -1.55 -5.83 -9.84
C PHE A 33 -0.48 -4.90 -10.41
N ASN A 34 -0.91 -3.95 -11.24
CA ASN A 34 -0.01 -2.93 -11.75
C ASN A 34 0.16 -1.84 -10.69
N HIS A 35 1.38 -1.64 -10.22
CA HIS A 35 1.71 -0.66 -9.19
C HIS A 35 1.73 0.77 -9.72
N VAL A 36 1.91 0.99 -11.03
CA VAL A 36 1.85 2.32 -11.65
C VAL A 36 0.55 2.43 -12.43
N ILE A 37 -0.45 3.08 -11.84
CA ILE A 37 -1.77 3.28 -12.47
C ILE A 37 -1.68 4.38 -13.53
N SER A 38 -0.93 5.44 -13.22
CA SER A 38 -0.59 6.52 -14.15
C SER A 38 0.70 7.22 -13.68
N ASP A 39 1.15 8.23 -14.41
CA ASP A 39 2.35 9.01 -14.01
C ASP A 39 2.22 9.72 -12.66
N ASP A 40 0.98 9.98 -12.24
CA ASP A 40 0.63 10.68 -11.01
C ASP A 40 -0.05 9.79 -9.98
N GLU A 41 -0.31 8.52 -10.27
CA GLU A 41 -1.02 7.61 -9.37
C GLU A 41 -0.31 6.25 -9.30
N ILE A 42 0.16 5.92 -8.10
CA ILE A 42 0.91 4.70 -7.84
C ILE A 42 0.36 3.99 -6.61
N ILE A 43 0.61 2.70 -6.51
CA ILE A 43 0.41 1.90 -5.31
C ILE A 43 1.76 1.25 -4.99
N ILE A 44 2.27 1.48 -3.78
CA ILE A 44 3.50 0.84 -3.30
C ILE A 44 3.18 -0.15 -2.19
N VAL A 45 3.94 -1.23 -2.09
CA VAL A 45 3.91 -2.12 -0.94
C VAL A 45 5.11 -1.80 -0.05
N THR A 46 4.86 -1.38 1.19
CA THR A 46 5.90 -0.90 2.10
C THR A 46 5.54 -1.14 3.57
N ASN A 47 6.58 -1.24 4.41
CA ASN A 47 6.45 -1.30 5.87
C ASN A 47 6.55 0.08 6.52
N ASN A 48 6.81 1.13 5.74
CA ASN A 48 7.05 2.48 6.25
C ASN A 48 5.76 3.22 6.63
N VAL A 49 4.69 2.50 6.97
CA VAL A 49 3.41 3.09 7.40
C VAL A 49 3.33 3.07 8.92
N LYS A 50 3.01 4.22 9.51
CA LYS A 50 2.74 4.38 10.94
C LYS A 50 1.38 5.02 11.16
N PHE A 51 0.88 4.95 12.40
CA PHE A 51 -0.37 5.59 12.80
C PHE A 51 -0.09 6.69 13.81
N VAL A 52 -0.24 7.95 13.40
CA VAL A 52 -0.08 9.12 14.27
C VAL A 52 -1.46 9.62 14.68
N LYS A 53 -1.78 9.50 15.98
CA LYS A 53 -3.11 9.85 16.53
C LYS A 53 -4.26 9.19 15.76
N GLY A 54 -4.08 7.93 15.37
CA GLY A 54 -5.07 7.16 14.61
C GLY A 54 -5.10 7.42 13.11
N ASN A 55 -4.34 8.39 12.58
CA ASN A 55 -4.26 8.64 11.14
C ASN A 55 -3.07 7.89 10.54
N PRO A 56 -3.24 7.16 9.43
CA PRO A 56 -2.13 6.54 8.74
C PRO A 56 -1.22 7.59 8.10
N VAL A 57 0.08 7.40 8.24
CA VAL A 57 1.12 8.23 7.62
C VAL A 57 2.15 7.34 6.96
N LEU A 58 2.60 7.72 5.77
CA LEU A 58 3.79 7.14 5.14
C LEU A 58 5.00 7.92 5.63
N VAL A 59 5.92 7.26 6.31
CA VAL A 59 7.21 7.84 6.69
C VAL A 59 8.11 7.85 5.46
N ILE A 60 8.64 9.02 5.13
CA ILE A 60 9.46 9.25 3.94
C ILE A 60 10.87 9.74 4.28
N ASP A 61 11.14 10.08 5.54
CA ASP A 61 12.45 10.52 6.03
C ASP A 61 12.49 10.25 7.55
N ASN A 62 13.64 10.46 8.18
CA ASN A 62 13.81 10.24 9.62
C ASN A 62 12.81 11.03 10.46
N ASN A 63 12.31 12.19 10.01
CA ASN A 63 11.25 12.94 10.68
C ASN A 63 10.16 13.48 9.75
N LYS A 64 10.08 13.03 8.49
CA LYS A 64 9.05 13.49 7.55
C LYS A 64 8.08 12.40 7.20
N VAL A 65 6.84 12.81 6.99
CA VAL A 65 5.76 11.92 6.57
C VAL A 65 4.88 12.56 5.51
N VAL A 66 4.11 11.71 4.83
CA VAL A 66 2.94 12.08 4.06
C VAL A 66 1.70 11.50 4.74
N TYR A 67 0.71 12.35 5.05
CA TYR A 67 -0.55 11.89 5.63
C TYR A 67 -1.39 11.17 4.59
N LEU A 68 -1.95 10.04 5.00
CA LEU A 68 -2.79 9.19 4.17
C LEU A 68 -4.23 9.22 4.67
N LYS A 69 -5.15 8.83 3.80
CA LYS A 69 -6.53 8.49 4.19
C LYS A 69 -6.62 6.99 4.43
N ASP A 70 -7.51 6.56 5.31
CA ASP A 70 -7.69 5.13 5.61
C ASP A 70 -7.96 4.31 4.35
N TRP A 71 -8.77 4.83 3.43
CA TRP A 71 -9.08 4.17 2.16
C TRP A 71 -7.90 4.13 1.16
N ASN A 72 -6.80 4.83 1.43
CA ASN A 72 -5.55 4.75 0.65
C ASN A 72 -4.58 3.71 1.19
N VAL A 73 -4.93 3.01 2.29
CA VAL A 73 -4.05 2.03 2.93
C VAL A 73 -4.78 0.70 3.05
N ALA A 74 -4.12 -0.37 2.62
CA ALA A 74 -4.61 -1.73 2.80
C ALA A 74 -3.48 -2.62 3.35
N GLU A 75 -3.77 -3.41 4.37
CA GLU A 75 -2.82 -4.42 4.85
C GLU A 75 -2.66 -5.51 3.78
N VAL A 76 -1.41 -5.89 3.53
CA VAL A 76 -1.06 -6.92 2.55
C VAL A 76 0.02 -7.84 3.11
N ARG A 77 0.12 -9.03 2.56
CA ARG A 77 1.07 -10.04 3.02
C ARG A 77 1.46 -11.02 1.94
N ASN A 78 2.60 -11.67 2.15
CA ASN A 78 2.96 -12.90 1.46
C ASN A 78 3.70 -13.83 2.43
N TYR A 79 3.04 -14.91 2.85
CA TYR A 79 3.60 -15.89 3.78
C TYR A 79 4.84 -16.60 3.23
N ASN A 80 4.91 -16.80 1.92
CA ASN A 80 6.03 -17.49 1.29
C ASN A 80 7.29 -16.60 1.22
N LYS A 81 7.11 -15.28 1.40
CA LYS A 81 8.18 -14.29 1.33
C LYS A 81 8.41 -13.56 2.67
N ASP A 82 7.78 -14.04 3.74
CA ASP A 82 7.76 -13.40 5.06
C ASP A 82 7.41 -11.90 5.01
N LEU A 83 6.52 -11.53 4.09
CA LEU A 83 6.10 -10.15 3.87
C LEU A 83 4.83 -9.87 4.66
N TYR A 84 4.89 -8.89 5.57
CA TYR A 84 3.75 -8.31 6.28
C TYR A 84 3.86 -6.79 6.17
N ALA A 85 3.04 -6.19 5.32
CA ALA A 85 3.22 -4.82 4.84
C ALA A 85 1.90 -4.10 4.60
N TYR A 86 1.99 -2.87 4.10
CA TYR A 86 0.85 -2.09 3.65
C TYR A 86 0.99 -1.78 2.16
N ALA A 87 -0.10 -1.96 1.42
CA ALA A 87 -0.28 -1.32 0.13
C ALA A 87 -0.78 0.11 0.37
N VAL A 88 -0.05 1.08 -0.19
CA VAL A 88 -0.31 2.51 -0.04
C VAL A 88 -0.57 3.12 -1.41
N LYS A 89 -1.77 3.65 -1.59
CA LYS A 89 -2.19 4.36 -2.79
C LYS A 89 -1.81 5.84 -2.67
N LEU A 90 -0.95 6.29 -3.57
CA LEU A 90 -0.39 7.65 -3.61
C LEU A 90 -0.83 8.36 -4.88
N ASN A 91 -1.00 9.67 -4.76
CA ASN A 91 -1.24 10.53 -5.91
C ASN A 91 -0.43 11.82 -5.80
N ARG A 92 0.29 12.19 -6.87
CA ARG A 92 1.21 13.34 -6.89
C ARG A 92 0.52 14.63 -6.48
N LYS A 93 -0.73 14.85 -6.91
CA LYS A 93 -1.52 16.05 -6.59
C LYS A 93 -1.79 16.21 -5.09
N TYR A 94 -1.88 15.10 -4.36
CA TYR A 94 -2.18 15.10 -2.93
C TYR A 94 -0.94 14.85 -2.06
N TRP A 95 0.25 14.79 -2.66
CA TRP A 95 1.51 14.66 -1.96
C TRP A 95 1.78 15.93 -1.13
N LYS A 96 1.81 15.77 0.19
CA LYS A 96 2.11 16.85 1.14
C LYS A 96 2.97 16.31 2.26
N GLU A 97 4.17 16.88 2.36
CA GLU A 97 5.16 16.50 3.34
C GLU A 97 4.95 17.26 4.65
N TYR A 98 5.12 16.57 5.76
CA TYR A 98 5.02 17.11 7.10
C TYR A 98 6.22 16.69 7.91
N THR A 99 6.90 17.67 8.50
CA THR A 99 8.09 17.46 9.33
C THR A 99 7.72 17.45 10.80
N PHE A 100 8.15 16.43 11.53
CA PHE A 100 8.07 16.32 12.97
C PHE A 100 9.28 16.96 13.63
N LYS A 101 9.14 17.35 14.92
CA LYS A 101 10.25 17.93 15.70
C LYS A 101 11.30 16.89 16.11
N SER A 102 10.94 15.62 16.06
CA SER A 102 11.75 14.50 16.52
C SER A 102 11.73 13.42 15.45
N ASP A 103 12.81 12.68 15.38
CA ASP A 103 12.95 11.58 14.45
C ASP A 103 12.14 10.35 14.92
N PHE A 104 11.83 9.45 13.98
CA PHE A 104 11.24 8.16 14.25
C PHE A 104 12.37 7.17 14.58
N ASP A 105 12.52 6.82 15.86
CA ASP A 105 13.65 6.02 16.38
C ASP A 105 13.85 4.65 15.70
N ASP A 106 12.81 4.09 15.10
CA ASP A 106 12.81 2.79 14.42
C ASP A 106 12.89 2.89 12.89
N MET A 107 13.21 4.08 12.37
CA MET A 107 13.39 4.32 10.94
C MET A 107 14.80 4.83 10.68
N CYS A 108 15.37 4.45 9.54
CA CYS A 108 16.68 4.93 9.11
C CYS A 108 16.65 5.19 7.61
N PHE A 109 16.70 6.46 7.24
CA PHE A 109 16.76 6.94 5.87
C PHE A 109 18.10 7.64 5.63
N GLU A 110 18.79 7.23 4.57
CA GLU A 110 19.97 7.95 4.06
C GLU A 110 19.54 9.24 3.34
N GLN A 111 18.40 9.18 2.66
CA GLN A 111 17.80 10.29 1.93
C GLN A 111 16.27 10.21 2.02
N ALA A 112 15.62 11.37 2.03
CA ALA A 112 14.18 11.46 1.99
C ALA A 112 13.61 10.87 0.69
N ASP A 113 12.60 10.01 0.83
CA ASP A 113 11.79 9.52 -0.27
C ASP A 113 10.96 10.66 -0.87
N THR A 114 10.96 10.71 -2.19
CA THR A 114 10.14 11.62 -3.00
C THR A 114 9.06 10.81 -3.68
N PHE A 115 8.02 11.47 -4.22
CA PHE A 115 7.04 10.77 -5.05
C PHE A 115 7.71 10.01 -6.22
N ASP A 116 8.75 10.60 -6.83
CA ASP A 116 9.45 9.99 -7.97
C ASP A 116 10.33 8.80 -7.56
N SER A 117 11.00 8.84 -6.40
CA SER A 117 11.72 7.67 -5.89
C SER A 117 10.77 6.53 -5.56
N LEU A 118 9.61 6.84 -4.96
CA LEU A 118 8.57 5.85 -4.70
C LEU A 118 7.92 5.30 -5.97
N LYS A 119 7.78 6.12 -7.03
CA LYS A 119 7.33 5.64 -8.35
C LYS A 119 8.31 4.62 -8.93
N ALA A 120 9.61 4.88 -8.87
CA ALA A 120 10.61 3.91 -9.31
C ALA A 120 10.53 2.60 -8.51
N ILE A 121 10.27 2.67 -7.19
CA ILE A 121 10.02 1.48 -6.36
C ILE A 121 8.74 0.76 -6.82
N ALA A 122 7.67 1.48 -7.11
CA ALA A 122 6.42 0.91 -7.61
C ALA A 122 6.65 0.10 -8.90
N GLU A 123 7.42 0.63 -9.84
CA GLU A 123 7.76 -0.04 -11.11
C GLU A 123 8.51 -1.36 -10.89
N MET A 124 9.38 -1.42 -9.87
CA MET A 124 10.11 -2.64 -9.50
C MET A 124 9.25 -3.69 -8.80
N GLN A 125 8.07 -3.32 -8.30
CA GLN A 125 7.22 -4.20 -7.49
C GLN A 125 6.16 -4.97 -8.28
N ASN A 126 6.01 -4.76 -9.59
CA ASN A 126 4.95 -5.37 -10.41
C ASN A 126 4.88 -6.92 -10.36
N ASP A 127 6.00 -7.59 -10.03
CA ASP A 127 6.03 -9.04 -9.86
C ASP A 127 5.75 -9.53 -8.44
N THR A 128 5.44 -8.62 -7.53
CA THR A 128 5.17 -8.91 -6.13
C THR A 128 3.77 -9.47 -5.99
N GLU A 129 3.72 -10.79 -5.82
CA GLU A 129 2.52 -11.49 -5.43
C GLU A 129 2.16 -11.16 -3.98
N ILE A 130 0.92 -10.71 -3.76
CA ILE A 130 0.40 -10.37 -2.44
C ILE A 130 -0.95 -11.02 -2.18
N ALA A 131 -1.31 -11.13 -0.91
CA ALA A 131 -2.65 -11.41 -0.45
C ALA A 131 -3.10 -10.26 0.45
N LEU A 132 -4.42 -10.03 0.52
CA LEU A 132 -4.96 -9.12 1.52
C LEU A 132 -4.63 -9.64 2.93
N GLY A 133 -4.21 -8.72 3.79
CA GLY A 133 -4.12 -8.92 5.23
C GLY A 133 -5.49 -9.27 5.82
N TRP A 134 -5.50 -9.80 7.04
CA TRP A 134 -6.74 -9.81 7.81
C TRP A 134 -6.85 -8.41 8.42
N GLY A 135 -7.45 -7.48 7.68
CA GLY A 135 -7.79 -6.17 8.26
C GLY A 135 -8.71 -6.36 9.48
N LYS A 136 -8.58 -5.46 10.46
CA LYS A 136 -9.45 -5.39 11.65
C LYS A 136 -10.94 -5.44 11.32
#